data_AF-A0A932XX95-F1
#
_entry.id   AF-A0A932XX95-F1
#
_cell.length_a   1.000
_cell.length_b   1.000
_cell.length_c   1.000
_cell.angle_alpha   90.00
_cell.angle_beta   90.00
_cell.angle_gamma   90.00
#
_symmetry.space_group_name_H-M   'P 1'
#
loop_
_entity.id
_entity.type
_entity.pdbx_description
1 polymer ?
#
loop_
_entity_poly.entity_id
_entity_poly.type
_entity_poly.pdbx_seq_one_letter_code
_entity_poly.pdbx_strand_id
1 'polypeptide(L)'
;MLTNTALPLIVIGGVFVLETLSSIVQIGSKTLFGRKLFLSAPLHHHFEALGWPETKVTMRFWVIGGVFAVIGLVIALIGRG
;
A
#
# COMPACT_ATOMS: atom_id res chain seq x y z
N MET A 1 -27.93 2.08 -2.02
CA MET A 1 -26.82 1.14 -2.32
C MET A 1 -25.51 1.79 -1.94
N LEU A 2 -24.95 1.44 -0.76
CA LEU A 2 -23.63 1.90 -0.28
C LEU A 2 -22.51 0.87 -0.58
N THR A 3 -22.85 -0.27 -1.18
CA THR A 3 -21.96 -1.43 -1.33
C THR A 3 -21.16 -1.47 -2.64
N ASN A 4 -21.61 -0.82 -3.72
CA ASN A 4 -20.89 -0.84 -5.01
C ASN A 4 -19.58 -0.01 -5.02
N THR A 5 -19.25 0.68 -3.93
CA THR A 5 -18.01 1.48 -3.81
C THR A 5 -16.93 0.82 -2.95
N ALA A 6 -17.25 -0.27 -2.24
CA ALA A 6 -16.30 -0.91 -1.33
C ALA A 6 -15.05 -1.45 -2.05
N LEU A 7 -15.24 -2.11 -3.19
CA LEU A 7 -14.14 -2.67 -3.99
C LEU A 7 -13.23 -1.55 -4.58
N PRO A 8 -13.77 -0.51 -5.24
CA PRO A 8 -12.96 0.62 -5.68
C PRO A 8 -12.18 1.31 -4.57
N LEU A 9 -12.76 1.47 -3.36
CA LEU A 9 -12.10 2.15 -2.25
C LEU A 9 -10.85 1.41 -1.77
N ILE A 10 -10.84 0.07 -1.79
CA ILE A 10 -9.64 -0.73 -1.47
C ILE A 10 -8.54 -0.45 -2.50
N VAL A 11 -8.90 -0.30 -3.78
CA VAL A 11 -7.94 0.03 -4.84
C VAL A 11 -7.42 1.46 -4.70
N ILE A 12 -8.29 2.43 -4.44
CA ILE A 12 -7.91 3.84 -4.21
C ILE A 12 -6.96 3.95 -3.01
N GLY A 13 -7.26 3.24 -1.92
CA GLY A 13 -6.43 3.14 -0.73
C GLY A 13 -5.23 2.18 -0.88
N GLY A 14 -4.90 1.73 -2.09
CA GLY A 14 -3.96 0.63 -2.34
C GLY A 14 -2.60 0.79 -1.66
N VAL A 15 -2.05 2.01 -1.58
CA VAL A 15 -0.79 2.28 -0.86
C VAL A 15 -0.92 1.93 0.63
N PHE A 16 -2.02 2.32 1.28
CA PHE A 16 -2.27 1.99 2.69
C PHE A 16 -2.49 0.49 2.92
N VAL A 17 -3.13 -0.18 1.95
CA VAL A 17 -3.29 -1.63 1.96
C VAL A 17 -1.93 -2.32 1.90
N LEU A 18 -1.05 -1.89 0.99
CA LEU A 18 0.31 -2.43 0.86
C LEU A 18 1.16 -2.20 2.13
N GLU A 19 1.07 -1.02 2.73
CA GLU A 19 1.73 -0.69 4.00
C GLU A 19 1.31 -1.64 5.12
N THR A 20 0.00 -1.89 5.25
CA THR A 20 -0.56 -2.79 6.26
C THR A 20 -0.16 -4.24 5.98
N LEU A 21 -0.28 -4.69 4.73
CA LEU A 21 0.09 -6.05 4.32
C LEU A 21 1.58 -6.31 4.56
N SER A 22 2.45 -5.34 4.29
CA SER A 22 3.89 -5.48 4.55
C SER A 22 4.19 -5.71 6.04
N SER A 23 3.46 -5.02 6.92
CA SER A 23 3.59 -5.16 8.38
C SER A 23 3.07 -6.52 8.86
N ILE A 24 1.92 -6.97 8.34
CA ILE A 24 1.35 -8.29 8.64
C ILE A 24 2.32 -9.40 8.22
N VAL A 25 2.85 -9.33 6.98
CA VAL A 25 3.81 -10.30 6.45
C VAL A 25 5.10 -10.30 7.26
N GLN A 26 5.60 -9.12 7.65
CA GLN A 26 6.81 -9.01 8.48
C GLN A 26 6.61 -9.65 9.87
N ILE A 27 5.47 -9.39 10.51
CA ILE A 27 5.15 -9.99 11.82
C ILE A 27 4.97 -11.50 11.66
N GLY A 28 4.20 -11.95 10.67
CA GLY A 28 3.98 -13.36 10.38
C GLY A 28 5.29 -14.11 10.12
N SER A 29 6.20 -13.54 9.35
CA SER A 29 7.52 -14.15 9.09
C SER A 29 8.39 -14.23 10.34
N LYS A 30 8.39 -13.18 11.18
CA LYS A 30 9.10 -13.21 12.45
C LYS A 30 8.54 -14.28 13.38
N THR A 31 7.23 -14.45 13.44
CA THR A 31 6.58 -15.42 14.32
C THR A 31 6.74 -16.86 13.82
N LEU A 32 6.63 -17.11 12.51
CA LEU A 32 6.68 -18.47 11.94
C LEU A 32 8.10 -18.95 11.65
N PHE A 33 8.95 -18.07 11.10
CA PHE A 33 10.28 -18.44 10.61
C PHE A 33 11.43 -17.82 11.42
N GLY A 34 11.13 -16.92 12.37
CA GLY A 34 12.15 -16.23 13.17
C GLY A 34 12.99 -15.22 12.39
N ARG A 35 12.64 -14.92 11.13
CA ARG A 35 13.44 -14.09 10.21
C ARG A 35 12.64 -12.90 9.69
N LYS A 36 13.32 -11.78 9.48
CA LYS A 36 12.76 -10.57 8.85
C LYS A 36 12.78 -10.74 7.32
N LEU A 37 11.69 -10.39 6.65
CA LEU A 37 11.62 -10.35 5.18
C LEU A 37 12.02 -8.97 4.65
N PHE A 38 11.51 -7.91 5.29
CA PHE A 38 11.89 -6.53 5.02
C PHE A 38 12.92 -6.06 6.04
N LEU A 39 13.81 -5.13 5.65
CA LEU A 39 14.76 -4.49 6.57
C LEU A 39 14.04 -3.84 7.76
N SER A 40 12.98 -3.11 7.47
CA SER A 40 12.01 -2.56 8.41
C SER A 40 10.62 -2.64 7.77
N ALA A 41 9.58 -2.77 8.56
CA ALA A 41 8.20 -2.64 8.10
C ALA A 41 7.53 -1.56 8.96
N PRO A 42 6.68 -0.67 8.39
CA PRO A 42 6.06 -0.72 7.05
C PRO A 42 6.99 -0.40 5.86
N LEU A 43 6.50 -0.42 4.61
CA LEU A 43 7.34 -0.25 3.40
C LEU A 43 8.04 1.11 3.37
N HIS A 44 7.44 2.19 3.85
CA HIS A 44 8.14 3.49 3.85
C HIS A 44 9.44 3.44 4.68
N HIS A 45 9.42 2.85 5.88
CA HIS A 45 10.63 2.63 6.68
C HIS A 45 11.58 1.61 6.05
N HIS A 46 11.07 0.66 5.25
CA HIS A 46 11.94 -0.21 4.45
C HIS A 46 12.82 0.61 3.50
N PHE A 47 12.22 1.56 2.79
CA PHE A 47 12.95 2.42 1.84
C PHE A 47 13.87 3.41 2.54
N GLU A 48 13.48 3.94 3.70
CA GLU A 48 14.38 4.77 4.54
C GLU A 48 15.59 3.96 5.02
N ALA A 49 15.39 2.72 5.45
CA ALA A 49 16.49 1.82 5.85
C ALA A 49 17.41 1.44 4.67
N LEU A 50 16.93 1.53 3.43
CA LEU A 50 17.74 1.42 2.21
C LEU A 50 18.52 2.71 1.87
N GLY A 51 18.38 3.76 2.68
CA GLY A 51 19.07 5.04 2.53
C GLY A 51 18.32 6.08 1.70
N TRP A 52 17.01 5.92 1.47
CA TRP A 52 16.23 6.96 0.81
C TRP A 52 15.88 8.08 1.79
N PRO A 53 15.99 9.36 1.40
CA PRO A 53 15.45 10.47 2.19
C PRO A 53 13.93 10.34 2.34
N GLU A 54 13.40 10.67 3.51
CA GLU A 54 11.96 10.64 3.83
C GLU A 54 11.12 11.36 2.75
N THR A 55 11.54 12.56 2.35
CA THR A 55 10.87 13.34 1.30
C THR A 55 10.80 12.61 -0.04
N LYS A 56 11.86 11.86 -0.40
CA LYS A 56 11.91 11.06 -1.63
C LYS A 56 10.93 9.89 -1.56
N VAL A 57 10.79 9.25 -0.39
CA VAL A 57 9.83 8.16 -0.19
C VAL A 57 8.40 8.69 -0.31
N THR A 58 8.08 9.77 0.42
CA THR A 58 6.76 10.40 0.41
C THR A 58 6.32 10.80 -1.00
N MET A 59 7.19 11.49 -1.75
CA MET A 59 6.87 11.91 -3.12
C MET A 59 6.60 10.72 -4.05
N ARG A 60 7.37 9.64 -3.92
CA ARG A 60 7.16 8.42 -4.74
C ARG A 60 5.86 7.72 -4.36
N PHE A 61 5.53 7.64 -3.08
CA PHE A 61 4.30 7.04 -2.59
C PHE A 61 3.08 7.84 -3.03
N TRP A 62 3.17 9.17 -3.11
CA TRP A 62 2.10 10.00 -3.67
C TRP A 62 1.86 9.74 -5.15
N VAL A 63 2.93 9.60 -5.95
CA VAL A 63 2.80 9.26 -7.37
C VAL A 63 2.13 7.90 -7.53
N ILE A 64 2.58 6.89 -6.79
CA ILE A 64 1.98 5.55 -6.81
C ILE A 64 0.52 5.61 -6.34
N GLY A 65 0.23 6.33 -5.27
CA GLY A 65 -1.13 6.54 -4.75
C GLY A 65 -2.03 7.24 -5.76
N GLY A 66 -1.52 8.21 -6.52
CA GLY A 66 -2.24 8.86 -7.61
C GLY A 66 -2.62 7.87 -8.72
N VAL A 67 -1.69 6.97 -9.09
CA VAL A 67 -1.98 5.90 -10.06
C VAL A 67 -3.08 4.97 -9.54
N PHE A 68 -2.99 4.51 -8.29
CA PHE A 68 -4.03 3.70 -7.65
C PHE A 68 -5.38 4.40 -7.59
N ALA A 69 -5.40 5.71 -7.29
CA ALA A 69 -6.62 6.51 -7.26
C ALA A 69 -7.27 6.60 -8.64
N VAL A 70 -6.50 6.81 -9.71
CA VAL A 70 -7.01 6.82 -11.10
C VAL A 70 -7.58 5.46 -11.48
N ILE A 71 -6.87 4.37 -11.20
CA ILE A 71 -7.34 3.01 -11.49
C ILE A 71 -8.63 2.72 -10.73
N GLY A 72 -8.67 3.02 -9.42
CA GLY A 72 -9.86 2.82 -8.60
C GLY A 72 -11.05 3.66 -9.06
N LEU A 73 -10.82 4.90 -9.52
CA LEU A 73 -11.85 5.75 -10.11
C LEU A 73 -12.41 5.15 -11.40
N VAL A 74 -11.55 4.67 -12.31
CA VAL A 74 -11.99 4.02 -13.55
C VAL A 74 -12.85 2.79 -13.25
N ILE A 75 -12.43 1.94 -12.31
CA ILE A 75 -13.21 0.77 -11.88
C ILE A 75 -14.56 1.20 -11.30
N ALA A 76 -14.60 2.25 -10.48
CA ALA A 76 -15.83 2.77 -9.91
C ALA A 76 -16.81 3.32 -10.95
N LEU A 77 -16.29 3.92 -12.02
CA LEU A 77 -17.11 4.48 -13.10
C LEU A 77 -17.64 3.38 -14.03
N ILE A 78 -16.82 2.39 -14.39
CA ILE A 78 -17.25 1.25 -15.22
C ILE A 78 -18.30 0.42 -14.47
N GLY A 79 -18.10 0.15 -13.17
CA GLY A 79 -19.04 -0.64 -12.36
C GLY A 79 -20.37 0.08 -12.04
N ARG A 80 -20.53 1.34 -12.46
CA ARG A 80 -21.78 2.11 -12.36
C ARG A 80 -22.63 2.07 -13.62
N GLY A 81 -22.08 1.58 -14.74
CA GLY A 81 -22.78 1.42 -16.02
C GLY A 81 -23.61 0.15 -16.12
#